data_AF-A0A3D3MJ76-F1
#
_entry.id   AF-A0A3D3MJ76-F1
#
_cell.length_a   1.000
_cell.length_b   1.000
_cell.length_c   1.000
_cell.angle_alpha   90.00
_cell.angle_beta   90.00
_cell.angle_gamma   90.00
#
_symmetry.space_group_name_H-M   'P 1'
#
loop_
_entity.id
_entity.type
_entity.pdbx_description
1 polymer ?
#
loop_
_entity_poly.entity_id
_entity_poly.type
_entity_poly.pdbx_seq_one_letter_code
_entity_poly.pdbx_strand_id
1 'polypeptide(L)'
;MVNRSVLRKLSDPELEKYLQEGNRFVPEAVQIAFEILEERGRVFTEQEKIAVQQLIQQKKEAEEAQQAEERETWKDHITDDPDAVKLYSRITILVSTVFFSPIPGAILVFLNLIKLKKYLAAFSALVFGFVFFILQKYVLLAHFDPDTPSRYSPEMGVIALGALGLILISVLATPKKLPYRAESYVLPVILCAATGVLMFFYYQEWFSYYPFARIMHMFIN
;
A
#
# COMPACT_ATOMS: atom_id res chain seq x y z
N MET A 1 15.00 -10.01 -3.52
CA MET A 1 15.96 -10.91 -4.20
C MET A 1 17.15 -11.10 -3.30
N VAL A 2 17.38 -12.35 -2.90
CA VAL A 2 18.50 -12.73 -2.04
C VAL A 2 19.81 -12.67 -2.83
N ASN A 3 20.84 -12.02 -2.28
CA ASN A 3 22.11 -11.87 -2.98
C ASN A 3 23.03 -13.08 -2.73
N ARG A 4 23.20 -13.93 -3.74
CA ARG A 4 24.08 -15.11 -3.72
C ARG A 4 25.52 -14.78 -3.29
N SER A 5 26.05 -13.62 -3.66
CA SER A 5 27.41 -13.20 -3.30
C SER A 5 27.60 -12.95 -1.80
N VAL A 6 26.53 -12.61 -1.08
CA VAL A 6 26.56 -12.40 0.38
C VAL A 6 26.55 -13.75 1.09
N LEU A 7 25.66 -14.67 0.69
CA LEU A 7 25.60 -16.04 1.22
C LEU A 7 26.91 -16.80 0.96
N ARG A 8 27.57 -16.56 -0.18
CA ARG A 8 28.86 -17.18 -0.51
C ARG A 8 30.02 -16.74 0.39
N LYS A 9 29.88 -15.66 1.17
CA LYS A 9 30.87 -15.24 2.17
C LYS A 9 30.70 -15.94 3.51
N LEU A 10 29.55 -16.59 3.75
CA LEU A 10 29.29 -17.31 4.99
C LEU A 10 30.11 -18.60 5.04
N SER A 11 30.47 -18.99 6.26
CA SER A 11 31.11 -20.28 6.53
C SER A 11 30.13 -21.44 6.38
N ASP A 12 30.62 -22.65 6.15
CA ASP A 12 29.79 -23.85 6.04
C ASP A 12 28.86 -24.07 7.25
N PRO A 13 29.29 -23.95 8.53
CA PRO A 13 28.39 -24.07 9.67
C PRO A 13 27.36 -22.94 9.77
N GLU A 14 27.60 -21.79 9.14
CA GLU A 14 26.59 -20.74 9.05
C GLU A 14 25.55 -21.05 7.96
N LEU A 15 25.96 -21.62 6.84
CA LEU A 15 25.06 -22.07 5.77
C LEU A 15 24.20 -23.26 6.21
N GLU A 16 24.71 -24.15 7.06
CA GLU A 16 23.92 -25.24 7.65
C GLU A 16 22.71 -24.74 8.43
N LYS A 17 22.80 -23.58 9.09
CA LYS A 17 21.66 -22.99 9.83
C LYS A 17 20.49 -22.63 8.92
N TYR A 18 20.73 -22.44 7.62
CA TYR A 18 19.67 -22.22 6.63
C TYR A 18 18.92 -23.51 6.30
N LEU A 19 19.53 -24.67 6.51
CA LEU A 19 18.95 -25.98 6.23
C LEU A 19 18.22 -26.58 7.44
N GLN A 20 18.33 -25.97 8.62
CA GLN A 20 17.65 -26.41 9.83
C GLN A 20 16.15 -26.10 9.79
N GLU A 21 15.32 -27.02 10.28
CA GLU A 21 13.89 -26.79 10.45
C GLU A 21 13.60 -25.61 11.39
N GLY A 22 12.52 -24.86 11.12
CA GLY A 22 12.11 -23.72 11.96
C GLY A 22 12.95 -22.44 11.80
N ASN A 23 13.91 -22.41 10.86
CA ASN A 23 14.67 -21.20 10.58
C ASN A 23 13.78 -20.05 10.05
N ARG A 24 14.20 -18.79 10.27
CA ARG A 24 13.46 -17.59 9.83
C ARG A 24 13.84 -17.11 8.43
N PHE A 25 14.66 -17.86 7.69
CA PHE A 25 15.12 -17.46 6.37
C PHE A 25 14.07 -17.72 5.29
N VAL A 26 14.08 -16.88 4.25
CA VAL A 26 13.21 -17.00 3.08
C VAL A 26 13.59 -18.24 2.24
N PRO A 27 12.63 -18.86 1.52
CA PRO A 27 12.87 -20.07 0.73
C PRO A 27 14.00 -19.90 -0.29
N GLU A 28 14.10 -18.73 -0.95
CA GLU A 28 15.19 -18.41 -1.89
C GLU A 28 16.58 -18.48 -1.21
N ALA A 29 16.70 -18.03 0.04
CA ALA A 29 17.96 -18.07 0.77
C ALA A 29 18.34 -19.49 1.20
N VAL A 30 17.34 -20.31 1.57
CA VAL A 30 17.54 -21.72 1.91
C VAL A 30 18.02 -22.50 0.68
N GLN A 31 17.40 -22.25 -0.49
CA GLN A 31 17.81 -22.88 -1.74
C GLN A 31 19.23 -22.47 -2.15
N ILE A 32 19.57 -21.19 -2.08
CA ILE A 32 20.93 -20.73 -2.40
C ILE A 32 21.96 -21.28 -1.41
N ALA A 33 21.63 -21.41 -0.13
CA ALA A 33 22.53 -21.99 0.86
C ALA A 33 22.80 -23.48 0.60
N PHE A 34 21.76 -24.23 0.21
CA PHE A 34 21.89 -25.62 -0.21
C PHE A 34 22.80 -25.76 -1.44
N GLU A 35 22.57 -24.96 -2.49
CA GLU A 35 23.39 -24.97 -3.71
C GLU A 35 24.86 -24.61 -3.44
N ILE A 36 25.13 -23.62 -2.58
CA ILE A 36 26.49 -23.23 -2.22
C ILE A 36 27.21 -24.35 -1.45
N LEU A 37 26.51 -25.06 -0.57
CA LEU A 37 27.09 -26.20 0.15
C LEU A 37 27.39 -27.37 -0.79
N GLU A 38 26.52 -27.66 -1.77
CA GLU A 38 26.80 -28.64 -2.83
C GLU A 38 28.00 -28.21 -3.69
N GLU A 39 28.07 -26.95 -4.12
CA GLU A 39 29.21 -26.40 -4.88
C GLU A 39 30.54 -26.47 -4.12
N ARG A 40 30.50 -26.34 -2.80
CA ARG A 40 31.68 -26.46 -1.93
C ARG A 40 32.11 -27.90 -1.64
N GLY A 41 31.40 -28.89 -2.21
CA GLY A 41 31.75 -30.30 -2.12
C GLY A 41 31.16 -31.02 -0.91
N ARG A 42 30.16 -30.44 -0.24
CA ARG A 42 29.39 -31.15 0.78
C ARG A 42 28.54 -32.22 0.10
N VAL A 43 28.67 -33.46 0.55
CA VAL A 43 27.86 -34.58 0.07
C VAL A 43 26.64 -34.71 0.98
N PHE A 44 25.46 -34.46 0.42
CA PHE A 44 24.19 -34.72 1.09
C PHE A 44 23.71 -36.14 0.81
N THR A 45 23.21 -36.80 1.85
CA THR A 45 22.47 -38.05 1.70
C THR A 45 21.13 -37.79 1.00
N GLU A 46 20.58 -38.81 0.35
CA GLU A 46 19.26 -38.68 -0.30
C GLU A 46 18.16 -38.26 0.69
N GLN A 47 18.25 -38.70 1.95
CA GLN A 47 17.32 -38.29 3.01
C GLN A 47 17.45 -36.79 3.33
N GLU A 48 18.68 -36.27 3.44
CA GLU A 48 18.91 -34.83 3.68
C GLU A 48 18.45 -33.97 2.50
N LYS A 49 18.68 -34.42 1.26
CA LYS A 49 18.19 -33.71 0.07
C LYS A 49 16.67 -33.63 0.06
N ILE A 50 15.98 -34.73 0.37
CA ILE A 50 14.52 -34.76 0.46
C ILE A 50 14.04 -33.83 1.59
N ALA A 51 14.67 -33.87 2.76
CA ALA A 51 14.30 -33.00 3.89
C ALA A 51 14.48 -31.51 3.55
N VAL A 52 15.59 -31.13 2.91
CA VAL A 52 15.84 -29.75 2.48
C VAL A 52 14.84 -29.31 1.40
N GLN A 53 14.57 -30.17 0.42
CA GLN A 53 13.57 -29.87 -0.63
C GLN A 53 12.17 -29.70 -0.05
N GLN A 54 11.77 -30.56 0.90
CA GLN A 54 10.49 -30.43 1.62
C GLN A 54 10.44 -29.12 2.43
N LEU A 55 11.52 -28.76 3.12
CA LEU A 55 11.62 -27.49 3.86
C LEU A 55 11.46 -26.29 2.93
N ILE A 56 12.14 -26.28 1.78
CA ILE A 56 12.03 -25.21 0.78
C ILE A 56 10.60 -25.13 0.25
N GLN A 57 9.99 -26.26 -0.08
CA GLN A 57 8.64 -26.32 -0.63
C GLN A 57 7.60 -25.82 0.38
N GLN A 58 7.66 -26.27 1.64
CA GLN A 58 6.77 -25.79 2.71
C GLN A 58 6.91 -24.29 2.93
N LYS A 59 8.14 -23.76 2.93
CA LYS A 59 8.39 -22.31 3.06
C LYS A 59 7.83 -21.54 1.88
N LYS A 60 7.97 -22.06 0.66
CA LYS A 60 7.44 -21.45 -0.55
C LYS A 60 5.91 -21.41 -0.53
N GLU A 61 5.26 -22.52 -0.18
CA GLU A 61 3.80 -22.59 -0.04
C GLU A 61 3.29 -21.65 1.06
N ALA A 62 3.99 -21.56 2.19
CA ALA A 62 3.64 -20.63 3.26
C ALA A 62 3.79 -19.16 2.83
N GLU A 63 4.86 -18.82 2.10
CA GLU A 63 5.07 -17.48 1.57
C GLU A 63 4.02 -17.14 0.48
N GLU A 64 3.74 -18.05 -0.44
CA GLU A 64 2.70 -17.89 -1.46
C GLU A 64 1.31 -17.73 -0.83
N ALA A 65 0.99 -18.50 0.21
CA ALA A 65 -0.25 -18.37 0.95
C ALA A 65 -0.35 -17.03 1.69
N GLN A 66 0.74 -16.56 2.32
CA GLN A 66 0.79 -15.25 2.96
C GLN A 66 0.63 -14.12 1.93
N GLN A 67 1.36 -14.18 0.82
CA GLN A 67 1.23 -13.19 -0.26
C GLN A 67 -0.18 -13.21 -0.88
N ALA A 68 -0.79 -14.38 -1.03
CA ALA A 68 -2.17 -14.49 -1.48
C ALA A 68 -3.14 -13.87 -0.47
N GLU A 69 -2.98 -14.12 0.84
CA GLU A 69 -3.81 -13.51 1.87
C GLU A 69 -3.64 -11.99 1.92
N GLU A 70 -2.41 -11.49 1.76
CA GLU A 70 -2.14 -10.06 1.65
C GLU A 70 -2.86 -9.48 0.44
N ARG A 71 -2.68 -10.04 -0.76
CA ARG A 71 -3.36 -9.57 -1.98
C ARG A 71 -4.88 -9.54 -1.82
N GLU A 72 -5.46 -10.58 -1.21
CA GLU A 72 -6.88 -10.61 -0.90
C GLU A 72 -7.28 -9.51 0.10
N THR A 73 -6.47 -9.23 1.12
CA THR A 73 -6.73 -8.15 2.09
C THR A 73 -6.75 -6.76 1.41
N TRP A 74 -5.93 -6.56 0.38
CA TRP A 74 -5.86 -5.32 -0.38
C TRP A 74 -6.95 -5.19 -1.46
N LYS A 75 -7.66 -6.28 -1.80
CA LYS A 75 -8.71 -6.31 -2.80
C LYS A 75 -10.07 -5.85 -2.25
N ASP A 76 -10.80 -5.10 -3.08
CA ASP A 76 -12.20 -4.77 -2.82
C ASP A 76 -13.09 -5.97 -3.14
N HIS A 77 -13.89 -6.41 -2.16
CA HIS A 77 -14.82 -7.54 -2.30
C HIS A 77 -16.21 -7.02 -2.66
N ILE A 78 -16.33 -6.39 -3.83
CA ILE A 78 -17.59 -5.82 -4.28
C ILE A 78 -18.56 -6.95 -4.66
N THR A 79 -19.77 -6.92 -4.12
CA THR A 79 -20.85 -7.88 -4.39
C THR A 79 -22.15 -7.17 -4.76
N ASP A 80 -23.00 -7.86 -5.54
CA ASP A 80 -24.34 -7.42 -5.91
C ASP A 80 -25.42 -7.83 -4.88
N ASP A 81 -25.02 -8.54 -3.82
CA ASP A 81 -25.90 -8.96 -2.75
C ASP A 81 -26.67 -7.75 -2.15
N PRO A 82 -28.02 -7.74 -2.20
CA PRO A 82 -28.81 -6.64 -1.66
C PRO A 82 -28.64 -6.42 -0.16
N ASP A 83 -28.28 -7.46 0.60
CA ASP A 83 -28.10 -7.44 2.05
C ASP A 83 -26.70 -6.98 2.48
N ALA A 84 -25.77 -6.86 1.53
CA ALA A 84 -24.42 -6.38 1.82
C ALA A 84 -24.40 -4.88 2.20
N VAL A 85 -23.55 -4.55 3.17
CA VAL A 85 -23.33 -3.16 3.60
C VAL A 85 -22.82 -2.35 2.42
N LYS A 86 -23.35 -1.14 2.24
CA LYS A 86 -22.91 -0.26 1.16
C LYS A 86 -21.71 0.59 1.58
N LEU A 87 -20.59 0.50 0.87
CA LEU A 87 -19.37 1.26 1.17
C LEU A 87 -18.82 1.92 -0.11
N TYR A 88 -18.13 3.04 0.07
CA TYR A 88 -17.34 3.65 -0.99
C TYR A 88 -16.10 2.80 -1.28
N SER A 89 -15.79 2.58 -2.56
CA SER A 89 -14.64 1.76 -2.92
C SER A 89 -13.31 2.44 -2.60
N ARG A 90 -12.25 1.63 -2.41
CA ARG A 90 -10.90 2.14 -2.12
C ARG A 90 -10.38 3.00 -3.27
N ILE A 91 -10.72 2.65 -4.50
CA ILE A 91 -10.40 3.45 -5.70
C ILE A 91 -11.08 4.81 -5.63
N THR A 92 -12.36 4.88 -5.23
CA THR A 92 -13.09 6.15 -5.08
C THR A 92 -12.40 7.05 -4.07
N ILE A 93 -12.08 6.50 -2.90
CA ILE A 93 -11.35 7.20 -1.84
C ILE A 93 -9.99 7.71 -2.35
N LEU A 94 -9.24 6.86 -3.06
CA LEU A 94 -7.93 7.20 -3.59
C LEU A 94 -8.01 8.32 -4.63
N VAL A 95 -8.91 8.22 -5.61
CA VAL A 95 -9.10 9.24 -6.64
C VAL A 95 -9.53 10.57 -6.01
N SER A 96 -10.51 10.56 -5.11
CA SER A 96 -10.94 11.75 -4.39
C SER A 96 -9.80 12.39 -3.58
N THR A 97 -8.90 11.58 -3.01
CA THR A 97 -7.75 12.06 -2.24
C THR A 97 -6.67 12.69 -3.12
N VAL A 98 -6.25 11.96 -4.15
CA VAL A 98 -5.08 12.31 -4.98
C VAL A 98 -5.37 13.54 -5.85
N PHE A 99 -6.57 13.64 -6.40
CA PHE A 99 -6.89 14.72 -7.33
C PHE A 99 -7.40 15.99 -6.64
N PHE A 100 -8.11 15.87 -5.51
CA PHE A 100 -8.76 17.02 -4.91
C PHE A 100 -8.10 17.43 -3.60
N SER A 101 -8.08 16.56 -2.60
CA SER A 101 -7.44 16.80 -1.30
C SER A 101 -7.60 15.57 -0.38
N PRO A 102 -6.74 15.40 0.64
CA PRO A 102 -6.99 14.49 1.76
C PRO A 102 -8.38 14.62 2.41
N ILE A 103 -9.02 15.79 2.34
CA ILE A 103 -10.32 16.05 2.99
C ILE A 103 -11.45 15.17 2.42
N PRO A 104 -11.78 15.20 1.10
CA PRO A 104 -12.75 14.28 0.50
C PRO A 104 -12.49 12.81 0.84
N GLY A 105 -11.23 12.37 0.73
CA GLY A 105 -10.83 11.00 1.07
C GLY A 105 -11.14 10.64 2.51
N ALA A 106 -10.76 11.49 3.45
CA ALA A 106 -10.99 11.29 4.87
C ALA A 106 -12.48 11.22 5.23
N ILE A 107 -13.31 12.05 4.61
CA ILE A 107 -14.77 12.02 4.79
C ILE A 107 -15.34 10.68 4.28
N LEU A 108 -14.90 10.20 3.12
CA LEU A 108 -15.37 8.91 2.57
C LEU A 108 -14.95 7.73 3.45
N VAL A 109 -13.70 7.72 3.95
CA VAL A 109 -13.21 6.71 4.90
C VAL A 109 -14.01 6.76 6.20
N PHE A 110 -14.26 7.96 6.73
CA PHE A 110 -15.09 8.16 7.92
C PHE A 110 -16.47 7.55 7.73
N LEU A 111 -17.17 7.88 6.64
CA LEU A 111 -18.51 7.36 6.36
C LEU A 111 -18.53 5.84 6.24
N ASN A 112 -17.52 5.25 5.59
CA ASN A 112 -17.38 3.79 5.53
C ASN A 112 -17.24 3.18 6.93
N LEU A 113 -16.36 3.73 7.76
CA LEU A 113 -16.08 3.20 9.09
C LEU A 113 -17.24 3.41 10.07
N ILE A 114 -18.01 4.49 9.93
CA ILE A 114 -19.27 4.68 10.67
C ILE A 114 -20.29 3.59 10.34
N LYS A 115 -20.46 3.25 9.05
CA LYS A 115 -21.36 2.15 8.64
C LYS A 115 -20.91 0.79 9.18
N LEU A 116 -19.60 0.62 9.36
CA LEU A 116 -19.01 -0.56 10.00
C LEU A 116 -19.00 -0.50 11.54
N LYS A 117 -19.58 0.54 12.15
CA LYS A 117 -19.61 0.78 13.60
C LYS A 117 -18.22 0.87 14.24
N LYS A 118 -17.21 1.27 13.45
CA LYS A 118 -15.81 1.47 13.88
C LYS A 118 -15.53 2.94 14.20
N TYR A 119 -16.21 3.47 15.21
CA TYR A 119 -16.21 4.91 15.52
C TYR A 119 -14.83 5.49 15.82
N LEU A 120 -13.98 4.77 16.55
CA LEU A 120 -12.63 5.23 16.88
C LEU A 120 -11.77 5.39 15.63
N ALA A 121 -11.80 4.40 14.73
CA ALA A 121 -11.08 4.46 13.47
C ALA A 121 -11.69 5.47 12.48
N ALA A 122 -13.02 5.66 12.52
CA ALA A 122 -13.68 6.69 11.75
C ALA A 122 -13.16 8.08 12.17
N PHE A 123 -13.16 8.36 13.48
CA PHE A 123 -12.67 9.62 14.01
C PHE A 123 -11.19 9.84 13.70
N SER A 124 -10.34 8.81 13.82
CA SER A 124 -8.93 8.92 13.46
C SER A 124 -8.72 9.24 11.98
N ALA A 125 -9.56 8.74 11.08
CA ALA A 125 -9.50 9.08 9.66
C ALA A 125 -9.76 10.58 9.40
N LEU A 126 -10.77 11.17 10.06
CA LEU A 126 -11.03 12.61 9.95
C LEU A 126 -9.90 13.45 10.52
N VAL A 127 -9.42 13.10 11.72
CA VAL A 127 -8.29 13.80 12.35
C VAL A 127 -7.05 13.72 11.46
N PHE A 128 -6.74 12.53 10.93
CA PHE A 128 -5.65 12.35 10.00
C PHE A 128 -5.80 13.23 8.76
N GLY A 129 -6.97 13.21 8.10
CA GLY A 129 -7.22 14.02 6.91
C GLY A 129 -7.04 15.52 7.15
N PHE A 130 -7.54 16.02 8.28
CA PHE A 130 -7.43 17.43 8.64
C PHE A 130 -6.00 17.84 9.01
N VAL A 131 -5.32 17.06 9.86
CA VAL A 131 -3.93 17.31 10.25
C VAL A 131 -3.01 17.22 9.03
N PHE A 132 -3.20 16.21 8.18
CA PHE A 132 -2.43 16.04 6.97
C PHE A 132 -2.66 17.19 5.98
N PHE A 133 -3.90 17.68 5.84
CA PHE A 133 -4.20 18.85 5.02
C PHE A 133 -3.47 20.11 5.50
N ILE A 134 -3.38 20.33 6.81
CA ILE A 134 -2.59 21.42 7.40
C ILE A 134 -1.09 21.22 7.13
N LEU A 135 -0.57 20.02 7.35
CA LEU A 135 0.84 19.71 7.07
C LEU A 135 1.18 19.92 5.60
N GLN A 136 0.31 19.48 4.69
CA GLN A 136 0.45 19.67 3.26
C GLN A 136 0.60 21.16 2.93
N LYS A 137 -0.24 22.03 3.50
CA LYS A 137 -0.09 23.49 3.34
C LYS A 137 1.32 23.97 3.71
N TYR A 138 1.82 23.60 4.89
CA TYR A 138 3.15 24.04 5.33
C TYR A 138 4.26 23.55 4.41
N VAL A 139 4.15 22.31 3.92
CA VAL A 139 5.12 21.75 2.98
C VAL A 139 5.08 22.47 1.63
N LEU A 140 3.89 22.82 1.14
CA LEU A 140 3.75 23.61 -0.09
C LEU A 140 4.27 25.05 0.06
N LEU A 141 4.05 25.68 1.22
CA LEU A 141 4.54 27.04 1.52
C LEU A 141 6.06 27.12 1.74
N ALA A 142 6.72 26.01 2.04
CA ALA A 142 8.16 25.95 2.26
C ALA A 142 9.03 26.18 1.00
N HIS A 143 8.42 26.67 -0.10
CA HIS A 143 9.04 27.04 -1.37
C HIS A 143 9.80 25.88 -2.01
N PHE A 144 9.07 24.95 -2.61
CA PHE A 144 9.61 24.19 -3.74
C PHE A 144 9.55 25.09 -4.97
N ASP A 145 10.72 25.41 -5.53
CA ASP A 145 10.85 26.34 -6.63
C ASP A 145 9.96 25.89 -7.82
N PRO A 146 8.86 26.61 -8.13
CA PRO A 146 7.88 26.16 -9.12
C PRO A 146 8.47 26.10 -10.53
N ASP A 147 9.60 26.76 -10.75
CA ASP A 147 10.34 26.80 -12.01
C ASP A 147 11.39 25.69 -12.14
N THR A 148 11.57 24.83 -11.13
CA THR A 148 12.44 23.65 -11.31
C THR A 148 11.73 22.61 -12.17
N PRO A 149 12.25 22.28 -13.37
CA PRO A 149 11.69 21.26 -14.25
C PRO A 149 12.07 19.85 -13.75
N SER A 150 12.06 19.64 -12.44
CA SER A 150 12.24 18.34 -11.85
C SER A 150 11.10 17.45 -12.30
N ARG A 151 11.45 16.32 -12.91
CA ARG A 151 10.53 15.25 -13.29
C ARG A 151 9.73 14.70 -12.09
N TYR A 152 10.15 15.04 -10.87
CA TYR A 152 9.56 14.67 -9.59
C TYR A 152 9.34 15.92 -8.73
N SER A 153 8.10 16.42 -8.67
CA SER A 153 7.77 17.44 -7.67
C SER A 153 7.63 16.78 -6.30
N PRO A 154 8.22 17.37 -5.24
CA PRO A 154 8.03 16.92 -3.86
C PRO A 154 6.54 16.90 -3.45
N GLU A 155 5.71 17.73 -4.10
CA GLU A 155 4.25 17.75 -3.91
C GLU A 155 3.59 16.39 -4.16
N MET A 156 4.01 15.66 -5.21
CA MET A 156 3.49 14.33 -5.49
C MET A 156 3.83 13.34 -4.37
N GLY A 157 5.01 13.46 -3.78
CA GLY A 157 5.39 12.67 -2.60
C GLY A 157 4.47 12.92 -1.42
N VAL A 158 4.15 14.20 -1.15
CA VAL A 158 3.24 14.59 -0.06
C VAL A 158 1.83 14.07 -0.31
N ILE A 159 1.29 14.25 -1.51
CA ILE A 159 -0.05 13.74 -1.86
C ILE A 159 -0.10 12.22 -1.73
N ALA A 160 0.91 11.53 -2.26
CA ALA A 160 1.00 10.07 -2.17
C ALA A 160 1.05 9.59 -0.72
N LEU A 161 1.81 10.26 0.15
CA LEU A 161 1.86 9.95 1.58
C LEU A 161 0.49 10.13 2.26
N GLY A 162 -0.24 11.20 1.93
CA GLY A 162 -1.58 11.43 2.46
C GLY A 162 -2.58 10.37 2.02
N ALA A 163 -2.57 10.03 0.73
CA ALA A 163 -3.41 8.97 0.16
C ALA A 163 -3.07 7.60 0.78
N LEU A 164 -1.80 7.25 0.89
CA LEU A 164 -1.35 6.00 1.51
C LEU A 164 -1.78 5.92 2.98
N GLY A 165 -1.64 7.00 3.74
CA GLY A 165 -2.10 7.04 5.14
C GLY A 165 -3.60 6.76 5.29
N LEU A 166 -4.43 7.38 4.45
CA LEU A 166 -5.88 7.14 4.46
C LEU A 166 -6.24 5.71 4.03
N ILE A 167 -5.57 5.18 3.01
CA ILE A 167 -5.78 3.80 2.58
C ILE A 167 -5.35 2.82 3.67
N LEU A 168 -4.22 3.06 4.36
CA LEU A 168 -3.80 2.22 5.48
C LEU A 168 -4.83 2.21 6.61
N ILE A 169 -5.36 3.38 7.00
CA ILE A 169 -6.44 3.47 8.00
C ILE A 169 -7.66 2.67 7.53
N SER A 170 -8.04 2.82 6.26
CA SER A 170 -9.17 2.09 5.69
C SER A 170 -8.97 0.57 5.70
N VAL A 171 -7.81 0.08 5.27
CA VAL A 171 -7.48 -1.36 5.20
C VAL A 171 -7.39 -1.97 6.60
N LEU A 172 -6.71 -1.30 7.53
CA LEU A 172 -6.51 -1.81 8.89
C LEU A 172 -7.80 -1.84 9.71
N ALA A 173 -8.69 -0.87 9.50
CA ALA A 173 -9.94 -0.77 10.26
C ALA A 173 -11.10 -1.58 9.67
N THR A 174 -11.04 -1.91 8.37
CA THR A 174 -12.07 -2.71 7.69
C THR A 174 -11.86 -4.20 7.97
N PRO A 175 -12.91 -4.97 8.31
CA PRO A 175 -12.78 -6.41 8.45
C PRO A 175 -12.23 -7.08 7.19
N LYS A 176 -11.33 -8.05 7.37
CA LYS A 176 -10.76 -8.82 6.25
C LYS A 176 -11.88 -9.51 5.46
N LYS A 177 -11.75 -9.51 4.12
CA LYS A 177 -12.67 -10.19 3.19
C LYS A 177 -14.14 -9.81 3.34
N LEU A 178 -14.44 -8.61 3.83
CA LEU A 178 -15.81 -8.14 3.97
C LEU A 178 -16.43 -7.90 2.59
N PRO A 179 -17.44 -8.70 2.16
CA PRO A 179 -18.18 -8.38 0.96
C PRO A 179 -19.02 -7.12 1.19
N TYR A 180 -18.98 -6.18 0.25
CA TYR A 180 -19.74 -4.95 0.35
C TYR A 180 -20.29 -4.55 -1.01
N ARG A 181 -21.40 -3.80 -1.03
CA ARG A 181 -21.94 -3.25 -2.28
C ARG A 181 -21.39 -1.84 -2.49
N ALA A 182 -21.05 -1.50 -3.74
CA ALA A 182 -20.58 -0.15 -4.05
C ALA A 182 -21.67 0.88 -3.71
N GLU A 183 -21.31 1.89 -2.92
CA GLU A 183 -22.18 3.02 -2.61
C GLU A 183 -22.24 4.02 -3.79
N SER A 184 -23.32 4.81 -3.85
CA SER A 184 -23.51 5.81 -4.91
C SER A 184 -22.39 6.85 -4.98
N TYR A 185 -21.94 7.16 -6.19
CA TYR A 185 -20.90 8.18 -6.45
C TYR A 185 -21.36 9.63 -6.27
N VAL A 186 -22.65 9.88 -6.04
CA VAL A 186 -23.21 11.24 -5.94
C VAL A 186 -22.50 12.07 -4.86
N LEU A 187 -22.33 11.51 -3.66
CA LEU A 187 -21.67 12.21 -2.56
C LEU A 187 -20.17 12.45 -2.81
N PRO A 188 -19.37 11.45 -3.24
CA PRO A 188 -17.99 11.68 -3.69
C PRO A 188 -17.88 12.82 -4.71
N VAL A 189 -18.76 12.84 -5.71
CA VAL A 189 -18.76 13.88 -6.76
C VAL A 189 -19.05 15.26 -6.17
N ILE A 190 -20.02 15.38 -5.27
CA ILE A 190 -20.34 16.65 -4.60
C ILE A 190 -19.15 17.15 -3.77
N LEU A 191 -18.49 16.27 -3.00
CA LEU A 191 -17.31 16.63 -2.21
C LEU A 191 -16.14 17.08 -3.10
N CYS A 192 -15.89 16.35 -4.17
CA CYS A 192 -14.85 16.69 -5.15
C CYS A 192 -15.16 18.00 -5.87
N ALA A 193 -16.41 18.24 -6.29
CA ALA A 193 -16.81 19.49 -6.93
C ALA A 193 -16.67 20.68 -5.98
N ALA A 194 -17.14 20.56 -4.73
CA ALA A 194 -16.97 21.60 -3.72
C ALA A 194 -15.48 21.90 -3.46
N THR A 195 -14.65 20.86 -3.35
CA THR A 195 -13.20 21.02 -3.20
C THR A 195 -12.57 21.68 -4.42
N GLY A 196 -12.99 21.31 -5.63
CA GLY A 196 -12.52 21.94 -6.88
C GLY A 196 -12.85 23.44 -6.94
N VAL A 197 -14.03 23.84 -6.48
CA VAL A 197 -14.37 25.27 -6.35
C VAL A 197 -13.45 25.97 -5.35
N LEU A 198 -13.16 25.35 -4.19
CA LEU A 198 -12.21 25.91 -3.23
C LEU A 198 -10.79 25.99 -3.80
N MET A 199 -10.35 24.97 -4.55
CA MET A 199 -9.05 24.98 -5.22
C MET A 199 -8.92 26.15 -6.19
N PHE A 200 -10.01 26.50 -6.90
CA PHE A 200 -10.03 27.62 -7.82
C PHE A 200 -9.81 28.97 -7.11
N PHE A 201 -10.43 29.18 -5.94
CA PHE A 201 -10.30 30.44 -5.18
C PHE A 201 -9.03 30.52 -4.34
N TYR A 202 -8.51 29.40 -3.83
CA TYR A 202 -7.38 29.32 -2.90
C TYR A 202 -6.15 28.64 -3.53
N TYR A 203 -6.01 28.80 -4.84
CA TYR A 203 -4.93 28.20 -5.61
C TYR A 203 -3.55 28.59 -5.05
N GLN A 204 -2.60 27.65 -5.07
CA GLN A 204 -1.20 27.80 -4.67
C GLN A 204 -0.89 27.91 -3.16
N GLU A 205 -1.88 28.19 -2.32
CA GLU A 205 -1.71 28.28 -0.85
C GLU A 205 -2.05 26.97 -0.12
N TRP A 206 -3.16 26.33 -0.50
CA TRP A 206 -3.75 25.22 0.27
C TRP A 206 -3.83 23.90 -0.50
N PHE A 207 -3.76 23.95 -1.82
CA PHE A 207 -4.02 22.81 -2.69
C PHE A 207 -2.93 22.67 -3.75
N SER A 208 -2.53 21.43 -4.04
CA SER A 208 -1.61 21.14 -5.13
C SER A 208 -2.39 20.97 -6.45
N TYR A 209 -1.89 21.62 -7.50
CA TYR A 209 -2.41 21.50 -8.87
C TYR A 209 -1.60 20.53 -9.73
N TYR A 210 -0.48 20.04 -9.19
CA TYR A 210 0.43 19.19 -9.92
C TYR A 210 -0.24 17.93 -10.52
N PRO A 211 -1.17 17.22 -9.84
CA PRO A 211 -1.87 16.09 -10.45
C PRO A 211 -2.63 16.44 -11.74
N PHE A 212 -3.31 17.59 -11.76
CA PHE A 212 -4.04 18.06 -12.95
C PHE A 212 -3.08 18.50 -14.05
N ALA A 213 -2.07 19.31 -13.71
CA ALA A 213 -1.05 19.76 -14.67
C ALA A 213 -0.36 18.58 -15.36
N ARG A 214 -0.03 17.54 -14.59
CA ARG A 214 0.65 16.35 -15.11
C ARG A 214 -0.21 15.56 -16.08
N ILE A 215 -1.51 15.40 -15.80
CA ILE A 215 -2.45 14.75 -16.72
C ILE A 215 -2.59 15.56 -18.01
N MET A 216 -2.77 16.88 -17.91
CA MET A 216 -2.87 17.75 -19.09
C MET A 216 -1.63 17.63 -19.97
N HIS A 217 -0.44 17.61 -19.39
CA HIS A 217 0.81 17.39 -20.12
C HIS A 217 0.93 16.01 -20.80
N MET A 218 0.30 14.97 -20.24
CA MET A 218 0.29 13.64 -20.87
C MET A 218 -0.67 13.55 -22.07
N PHE A 219 -1.67 14.42 -22.16
CA PHE A 219 -2.59 14.46 -23.30
C PHE A 219 -2.14 15.41 -24.42
N ILE A 220 -1.21 16.31 -24.14
CA ILE A 220 -0.71 17.32 -25.08
C ILE A 220 0.60 16.88 -25.77
N ASN A 221 1.25 15.81 -25.29
CA ASN A 221 2.41 15.14 -25.92
C ASN A 221 2.01 13.80 -26.53
#